data_AF-A0AAD5UIB9-F1
#
_entry.id   AF-A0AAD5UIB9-F1
#
_cell.length_a   1.000
_cell.length_b   1.000
_cell.length_c   1.000
_cell.angle_alpha   90.00
_cell.angle_beta   90.00
_cell.angle_gamma   90.00
#
_symmetry.space_group_name_H-M   'P 1'
#
loop_
_entity.id
_entity.type
_entity.pdbx_description
1 polymer ?
#
loop_
_entity_poly.entity_id
_entity_poly.type
_entity_poly.pdbx_seq_one_letter_code
_entity_poly.pdbx_strand_id
1 'polypeptide(L)'
;MKGSEIYIGWENSTGEYTVGDYFGIGHTQPRLNESPNHSVVALRDPAPSWSLQSFSFCRPTTLSSNGNSITPTAGFIFAGSNSAPSGNRDSARIRLEEHDVRGVFQPDFSAGSTVTTTGSGINGSNSTIGEFSFPHGILSPSSSFSYQTMLITHGSLMFIAWVISPFIGIYIARYLKNTLGHTWYILHVFFMAAVTGAGTIASFLLIFLYSPDRFSTDDSTVGDYHEKIGLAVAITVVIQVVLGFVCNAAYDPDRTLIPWWDQLHWWLGRSLFLIGVLNVYLGILYYQERFDAVWAIPAFWGFLVLGIALFATANYKDSKDSKSMK
;
A
#
# COMPACT_ATOMS: atom_id res chain seq x y z
N MET A 1 24.68 2.49 -12.87
CA MET A 1 24.10 3.38 -13.91
C MET A 1 25.16 3.96 -14.86
N LYS A 2 26.23 3.22 -15.21
CA LYS A 2 27.28 3.76 -16.11
C LYS A 2 26.74 3.82 -17.55
N GLY A 3 26.79 4.99 -18.18
CA GLY A 3 26.28 5.21 -19.53
C GLY A 3 24.77 5.54 -19.61
N SER A 4 24.09 5.58 -18.46
CA SER A 4 22.71 6.08 -18.37
C SER A 4 22.67 7.59 -18.55
N GLU A 5 21.60 8.09 -19.14
CA GLU A 5 21.28 9.51 -19.17
C GLU A 5 20.22 9.79 -18.11
N ILE A 6 20.41 10.89 -17.38
CA ILE A 6 19.66 11.22 -16.18
C ILE A 6 19.22 12.67 -16.30
N TYR A 7 17.92 12.91 -16.25
CA TYR A 7 17.35 14.25 -16.18
C TYR A 7 16.90 14.52 -14.76
N ILE A 8 17.30 15.66 -14.21
CA ILE A 8 16.99 16.03 -12.83
C ILE A 8 16.39 17.42 -12.86
N GLY A 9 15.19 17.56 -12.27
CA GLY A 9 14.49 18.83 -12.15
C GLY A 9 14.38 19.27 -10.70
N TRP A 10 14.52 20.58 -10.44
CA TRP A 10 14.29 21.20 -9.14
C TRP A 10 13.79 22.63 -9.29
N GLU A 11 13.11 23.14 -8.28
CA GLU A 11 12.69 24.54 -8.21
C GLU A 11 13.89 25.47 -7.99
N ASN A 12 13.96 26.56 -8.75
CA ASN A 12 15.01 27.58 -8.67
C ASN A 12 14.66 28.67 -7.63
N SER A 13 15.49 29.73 -7.53
CA SER A 13 15.25 30.80 -6.56
C SER A 13 14.03 31.68 -6.87
N THR A 14 13.51 31.61 -8.10
CA THR A 14 12.37 32.40 -8.59
C THR A 14 11.03 31.63 -8.58
N GLY A 15 11.02 30.37 -8.14
CA GLY A 15 9.84 29.50 -8.15
C GLY A 15 9.53 28.86 -9.51
N GLU A 16 10.45 28.97 -10.48
CA GLU A 16 10.41 28.22 -11.74
C GLU A 16 11.23 26.92 -11.63
N TYR A 17 11.28 26.14 -12.70
CA TYR A 17 11.95 24.84 -12.71
C TYR A 17 13.24 24.87 -13.53
N THR A 18 14.33 24.42 -12.90
CA THR A 18 15.58 24.12 -13.60
C THR A 18 15.63 22.63 -13.86
N VAL A 19 15.93 22.22 -15.10
CA VAL A 19 16.20 20.82 -15.44
C VAL A 19 17.64 20.73 -15.91
N GLY A 20 18.42 19.85 -15.28
CA GLY A 20 19.77 19.48 -15.70
C GLY A 20 19.80 18.13 -16.40
N ASP A 21 20.74 17.98 -17.34
CA ASP A 21 21.05 16.75 -18.06
C ASP A 21 22.39 16.20 -17.55
N TYR A 22 22.41 14.94 -17.11
CA TYR A 22 23.56 14.30 -16.47
C TYR A 22 23.82 12.92 -17.06
N PHE A 23 25.10 12.54 -17.08
CA PHE A 23 25.54 11.19 -17.41
C PHE A 23 25.88 10.39 -16.15
N GLY A 24 25.28 9.22 -16.04
CA GLY A 24 25.62 8.24 -15.02
C GLY A 24 27.01 7.66 -15.28
N ILE A 25 27.90 7.75 -14.29
CA ILE A 25 29.28 7.24 -14.36
C ILE A 25 29.51 6.01 -13.47
N GLY A 26 28.45 5.41 -12.93
CA GLY A 26 28.53 4.21 -12.08
C GLY A 26 27.63 4.31 -10.86
N HIS A 27 28.22 4.12 -9.68
CA HIS A 27 27.61 4.32 -8.34
C HIS A 27 28.12 5.60 -7.67
N THR A 28 28.62 6.54 -8.46
CA THR A 28 29.09 7.86 -8.01
C THR A 28 28.16 8.94 -8.57
N GLN A 29 28.24 10.15 -8.01
CA GLN A 29 27.43 11.29 -8.44
C GLN A 29 27.48 11.46 -9.98
N PRO A 30 26.33 11.62 -10.66
CA PRO A 30 26.27 11.86 -12.09
C PRO A 30 27.07 13.10 -12.51
N ARG A 31 27.66 13.05 -13.70
CA ARG A 31 28.41 14.19 -14.27
C ARG A 31 27.48 15.02 -15.14
N LEU A 32 27.48 16.34 -14.96
CA LEU A 32 26.72 17.26 -15.79
C LEU A 32 27.10 17.12 -17.28
N ASN A 33 26.09 17.11 -18.15
CA ASN A 33 26.24 17.31 -19.58
C ASN A 33 26.29 18.82 -19.87
N GLU A 34 27.42 19.31 -20.38
CA GLU A 34 27.62 20.73 -20.69
C GLU A 34 26.95 21.15 -22.01
N SER A 35 26.42 20.19 -22.77
CA SER A 35 25.64 20.42 -23.99
C SER A 35 24.30 19.70 -23.86
N PRO A 36 23.36 20.26 -23.08
CA PRO A 36 22.07 19.63 -22.81
C PRO A 36 21.28 19.45 -24.09
N ASN A 37 20.71 18.25 -24.26
CA ASN A 37 19.85 17.93 -25.40
C ASN A 37 18.36 18.00 -25.03
N HIS A 38 18.00 18.63 -23.92
CA HIS A 38 16.62 18.85 -23.52
C HIS A 38 16.20 20.31 -23.62
N SER A 39 14.89 20.52 -23.74
CA SER A 39 14.25 21.82 -23.57
C SER A 39 13.18 21.71 -22.49
N VAL A 40 13.23 22.58 -21.48
CA VAL A 40 12.12 22.72 -20.52
C VAL A 40 10.93 23.30 -21.27
N VAL A 41 9.75 22.69 -21.08
CA VAL A 41 8.50 23.14 -21.69
C VAL A 41 7.47 23.41 -20.60
N ALA A 42 6.49 24.25 -20.91
CA ALA A 42 5.35 24.44 -20.02
C ALA A 42 4.70 23.10 -19.70
N LEU A 43 4.18 22.97 -18.48
CA LEU A 43 3.43 21.80 -18.06
C LEU A 43 2.33 21.50 -19.08
N ARG A 44 2.38 20.29 -19.65
CA ARG A 44 1.42 19.87 -20.67
C ARG A 44 0.03 19.62 -20.07
N ASP A 45 0.02 19.19 -18.81
CA ASP A 45 -1.17 18.97 -18.00
C ASP A 45 -1.06 19.77 -16.68
N PRO A 46 -2.19 20.25 -16.12
CA PRO A 46 -2.18 20.91 -14.82
C PRO A 46 -1.53 20.01 -13.76
N ALA A 47 -0.66 20.60 -12.95
CA ALA A 47 -0.08 19.88 -11.81
C ALA A 47 -1.21 19.37 -10.90
N PRO A 48 -1.22 18.08 -10.54
CA PRO A 48 -2.18 17.57 -9.57
C PRO A 48 -2.07 18.32 -8.24
N SER A 49 -3.18 18.51 -7.53
CA SER A 49 -3.19 19.24 -6.24
C SER A 49 -2.35 18.58 -5.14
N TRP A 50 -2.02 17.30 -5.29
CA TRP A 50 -1.14 16.55 -4.39
C TRP A 50 0.34 16.61 -4.78
N SER A 51 0.67 17.18 -5.94
CA SER A 51 2.04 17.23 -6.44
C SER A 51 2.81 18.37 -5.78
N LEU A 52 3.89 18.04 -5.07
CA LEU A 52 4.82 19.03 -4.51
C LEU A 52 5.66 19.70 -5.60
N GLN A 53 5.89 19.01 -6.72
CA GLN A 53 6.76 19.48 -7.79
C GLN A 53 6.34 18.86 -9.13
N SER A 54 6.16 19.69 -10.16
CA SER A 54 5.83 19.21 -11.50
C SER A 54 6.54 20.03 -12.56
N PHE A 55 7.28 19.35 -13.43
CA PHE A 55 7.92 19.97 -14.59
C PHE A 55 7.70 19.11 -15.83
N SER A 56 7.79 19.74 -17.00
CA SER A 56 7.77 19.05 -18.29
C SER A 56 9.01 19.42 -19.07
N PHE A 57 9.56 18.46 -19.80
CA PHE A 57 10.68 18.68 -20.69
C PHE A 57 10.51 17.84 -21.95
N CYS A 58 11.15 18.27 -23.02
CA CYS A 58 11.25 17.52 -24.26
C CYS A 58 12.72 17.18 -24.52
N ARG A 59 12.94 16.06 -25.19
CA ARG A 59 14.26 15.60 -25.62
C ARG A 59 14.15 14.82 -26.95
N PRO A 60 15.22 14.72 -27.74
CA PRO A 60 15.28 13.85 -28.90
C PRO A 60 15.07 12.37 -28.54
N THR A 61 14.40 11.64 -29.43
CA THR A 61 14.18 10.19 -29.33
C THR A 61 15.49 9.40 -29.43
N THR A 62 16.47 9.92 -30.16
CA THR A 62 17.83 9.38 -30.25
C THR A 62 18.80 10.50 -29.92
N LEU A 63 19.72 10.25 -28.99
CA LEU A 63 20.72 11.24 -28.62
C LEU A 63 21.97 11.09 -29.46
N SER A 64 22.45 12.23 -29.95
CA SER A 64 23.73 12.34 -30.64
C SER A 64 24.94 12.15 -29.71
N SER A 65 24.78 12.36 -28.39
CA SER A 65 25.87 12.39 -27.41
C SER A 65 26.36 11.00 -26.97
N ASN A 66 25.47 10.01 -26.89
CA ASN A 66 25.79 8.66 -26.42
C ASN A 66 25.12 7.54 -27.23
N GLY A 67 24.32 7.87 -28.26
CA GLY A 67 23.60 6.89 -29.08
C GLY A 67 22.42 6.23 -28.37
N ASN A 68 22.06 6.64 -27.15
CA ASN A 68 20.92 6.09 -26.43
C ASN A 68 19.62 6.54 -27.10
N SER A 69 18.76 5.57 -27.44
CA SER A 69 17.44 5.79 -28.02
C SER A 69 16.33 5.38 -27.05
N ILE A 70 15.26 6.16 -27.01
CA ILE A 70 14.02 5.76 -26.33
C ILE A 70 13.33 4.72 -27.20
N THR A 71 13.27 3.47 -26.73
CA THR A 71 12.44 2.43 -27.34
C THR A 71 11.03 2.47 -26.75
N PRO A 72 9.99 2.06 -27.51
CA PRO A 72 8.60 2.08 -27.05
C PRO A 72 8.34 1.38 -25.71
N THR A 73 9.17 0.42 -25.33
CA THR A 73 9.05 -0.35 -24.08
C THR A 73 10.27 -0.19 -23.17
N ALA A 74 11.01 0.92 -23.28
CA ALA A 74 12.18 1.16 -22.44
C ALA A 74 11.79 1.29 -20.96
N GLY A 75 12.53 0.61 -20.07
CA GLY A 75 12.47 0.85 -18.63
C GLY A 75 13.23 2.11 -18.24
N PHE A 76 12.55 2.99 -17.53
CA PHE A 76 13.12 4.20 -16.93
C PHE A 76 13.18 4.01 -15.43
N ILE A 77 14.22 4.57 -14.82
CA ILE A 77 14.30 4.70 -13.38
C ILE A 77 13.96 6.14 -13.03
N PHE A 78 13.25 6.33 -11.93
CA PHE A 78 13.02 7.65 -11.36
C PHE A 78 13.56 7.69 -9.93
N ALA A 79 13.89 8.90 -9.50
CA ALA A 79 14.31 9.18 -8.15
C ALA A 79 13.88 10.60 -7.78
N GLY A 80 13.66 10.85 -6.49
CA GLY A 80 13.27 12.15 -5.95
C GLY A 80 13.81 12.34 -4.55
N SER A 81 13.94 13.59 -4.12
CA SER A 81 14.33 13.95 -2.76
C SER A 81 13.40 15.04 -2.24
N ASN A 82 13.16 15.03 -0.93
CA ASN A 82 12.48 16.10 -0.22
C ASN A 82 13.43 17.27 0.10
N SER A 83 14.73 17.12 -0.18
CA SER A 83 15.77 18.13 0.02
C SER A 83 16.15 18.77 -1.31
N ALA A 84 16.19 20.10 -1.33
CA ALA A 84 16.68 20.85 -2.48
C ALA A 84 18.18 20.60 -2.67
N PRO A 85 18.69 20.59 -3.92
CA PRO A 85 20.12 20.42 -4.15
C PRO A 85 20.97 21.50 -3.47
N SER A 86 22.15 21.12 -2.97
CA SER A 86 23.07 22.05 -2.33
C SER A 86 23.83 22.90 -3.36
N GLY A 87 23.86 24.22 -3.13
CA GLY A 87 24.56 25.21 -3.96
C GLY A 87 23.64 26.25 -4.59
N ASN A 88 24.05 26.78 -5.74
CA ASN A 88 23.24 27.75 -6.49
C ASN A 88 22.11 27.04 -7.25
N ARG A 89 20.87 27.20 -6.77
CA ARG A 89 19.66 26.59 -7.34
C ARG A 89 19.32 27.08 -8.74
N ASP A 90 19.94 28.16 -9.22
CA ASP A 90 19.72 28.70 -10.57
C ASP A 90 20.71 28.13 -11.60
N SER A 91 21.59 27.21 -11.19
CA SER A 91 22.62 26.62 -12.05
C SER A 91 22.47 25.11 -12.16
N ALA A 92 22.67 24.54 -13.34
CA ALA A 92 22.73 23.08 -13.51
C ALA A 92 23.99 22.45 -12.87
N ARG A 93 24.99 23.26 -12.51
CA ARG A 93 26.18 22.82 -11.75
C ARG A 93 25.90 22.83 -10.25
N ILE A 94 25.10 21.89 -9.81
CA ILE A 94 24.74 21.67 -8.40
C ILE A 94 25.34 20.38 -7.86
N ARG A 95 25.51 20.33 -6.54
CA ARG A 95 25.78 19.07 -5.85
C ARG A 95 24.45 18.37 -5.63
N LEU A 96 24.32 17.20 -6.23
CA LEU A 96 23.14 16.35 -6.07
C LEU A 96 23.26 15.63 -4.74
N GLU A 97 22.19 15.70 -3.96
CA GLU A 97 22.05 14.90 -2.74
C GLU A 97 21.51 13.51 -3.09
N GLU A 98 21.63 12.59 -2.15
CA GLU A 98 21.04 11.27 -2.31
C GLU A 98 19.52 11.40 -2.31
N HIS A 99 18.86 10.59 -3.12
CA HIS A 99 17.42 10.60 -3.27
C HIS A 99 16.76 9.79 -2.16
N ASP A 100 15.64 10.30 -1.63
CA ASP A 100 14.86 9.64 -0.59
C ASP A 100 13.85 8.65 -1.19
N VAL A 101 13.35 8.94 -2.40
CA VAL A 101 12.44 8.06 -3.15
C VAL A 101 13.07 7.63 -4.46
N ARG A 102 12.81 6.38 -4.86
CA ARG A 102 13.23 5.81 -6.15
C ARG A 102 12.24 4.78 -6.63
N GLY A 103 12.24 4.54 -7.93
CA GLY A 103 11.47 3.47 -8.54
C GLY A 103 11.79 3.30 -10.02
N VAL A 104 11.02 2.46 -10.67
CA VAL A 104 11.12 2.17 -12.11
C VAL A 104 9.76 2.47 -12.73
N PHE A 105 9.72 2.93 -13.98
CA PHE A 105 8.52 3.06 -14.78
C PHE A 105 8.79 2.65 -16.22
N GLN A 106 7.78 2.11 -16.91
CA GLN A 106 7.88 1.68 -18.31
C GLN A 106 6.78 2.39 -19.11
N PRO A 107 7.07 3.60 -19.62
CA PRO A 107 6.15 4.32 -20.49
C PRO A 107 6.07 3.63 -21.85
N ASP A 108 4.86 3.44 -22.36
CA ASP A 108 4.63 2.95 -23.73
C ASP A 108 4.63 4.13 -24.71
N PHE A 109 5.71 4.25 -25.50
CA PHE A 109 5.81 5.27 -26.54
C PHE A 109 5.39 4.78 -27.93
N SER A 110 4.77 3.59 -28.05
CA SER A 110 4.29 3.03 -29.33
C SER A 110 3.05 3.75 -29.86
N ALA A 111 2.27 4.38 -28.97
CA ALA A 111 1.18 5.28 -29.32
C ALA A 111 1.72 6.65 -29.76
N GLY A 112 2.40 6.67 -30.90
CA GLY A 112 2.85 7.90 -31.54
C GLY A 112 1.65 8.77 -31.91
N SER A 113 1.31 9.76 -31.10
CA SER A 113 0.56 10.92 -31.62
C SER A 113 1.55 11.78 -32.38
N THR A 114 1.76 11.44 -33.65
CA THR A 114 2.32 12.36 -34.63
C THR A 114 1.31 13.49 -34.80
N VAL A 115 1.41 14.54 -33.96
CA VAL A 115 0.69 15.79 -34.19
C VAL A 115 1.33 16.43 -35.42
N THR A 116 0.86 16.05 -36.59
CA THR A 116 1.06 16.83 -37.81
C THR A 116 0.13 18.03 -37.67
N THR A 117 0.68 19.17 -37.26
CA THR A 117 -0.06 20.44 -37.32
C THR A 117 -0.19 20.87 -38.77
N THR A 118 -1.20 20.33 -39.46
CA THR A 118 -1.84 21.03 -40.58
C THR A 118 -3.09 21.69 -40.04
N GLY A 119 -3.09 23.01 -40.06
CA GLY A 119 -4.11 23.83 -39.42
C GLY A 119 -5.52 23.58 -39.95
N SER A 120 -6.47 23.48 -39.03
CA SER A 120 -7.81 24.08 -39.08
C SER A 120 -8.49 23.72 -37.77
N GLY A 121 -9.15 24.69 -37.13
CA GLY A 121 -9.79 24.48 -35.84
C GLY A 121 -10.87 23.40 -35.87
N ILE A 122 -11.23 22.89 -34.68
CA ILE A 122 -12.60 22.69 -34.17
C ILE A 122 -12.52 21.87 -32.86
N ASN A 123 -13.21 22.41 -31.85
CA ASN A 123 -13.90 21.81 -30.71
C ASN A 123 -13.71 20.32 -30.38
N GLY A 124 -13.41 20.09 -29.09
CA GLY A 124 -14.12 19.14 -28.24
C GLY A 124 -14.07 17.67 -28.65
N SER A 125 -13.13 16.92 -28.08
CA SER A 125 -13.33 15.49 -27.83
C SER A 125 -12.38 15.01 -26.74
N ASN A 126 -12.96 14.37 -25.71
CA ASN A 126 -12.28 13.66 -24.65
C ASN A 126 -11.18 12.76 -25.23
N SER A 127 -9.94 13.20 -25.06
CA SER A 127 -8.76 12.40 -25.34
C SER A 127 -8.41 11.65 -24.06
N THR A 128 -8.83 10.39 -23.96
CA THR A 128 -8.39 9.47 -22.91
C THR A 128 -6.92 9.15 -23.14
N ILE A 129 -6.06 9.94 -22.50
CA ILE A 129 -4.61 9.71 -22.43
C ILE A 129 -4.37 8.39 -21.68
N GLY A 130 -3.51 7.55 -22.26
CA GLY A 130 -3.18 6.22 -21.78
C GLY A 130 -2.74 6.22 -20.31
N GLU A 131 -3.27 5.25 -19.57
CA GLU A 131 -3.03 5.01 -18.16
C GLU A 131 -1.52 4.78 -17.90
N PHE A 132 -0.96 5.52 -16.94
CA PHE A 132 0.41 5.33 -16.48
C PHE A 132 0.51 3.99 -15.73
N SER A 133 1.14 2.99 -16.35
CA SER A 133 1.42 1.71 -15.70
C SER A 133 2.71 1.80 -14.88
N PHE A 134 2.60 1.66 -13.56
CA PHE A 134 3.74 1.51 -12.65
C PHE A 134 4.15 0.03 -12.61
N PRO A 135 5.40 -0.33 -12.94
CA PRO A 135 5.88 -1.69 -12.88
C PRO A 135 6.22 -2.02 -11.43
N HIS A 136 5.26 -2.50 -10.66
CA HIS A 136 5.59 -3.37 -9.54
C HIS A 136 4.63 -4.56 -9.53
N GLY A 137 5.23 -5.76 -9.56
CA GLY A 137 4.58 -7.02 -9.36
C GLY A 137 4.67 -8.05 -10.48
N ILE A 138 4.77 -9.34 -10.11
CA ILE A 138 4.77 -10.49 -11.06
C ILE A 138 3.49 -10.53 -11.91
N LEU A 139 2.43 -9.85 -11.45
CA LEU A 139 1.18 -9.64 -12.17
C LEU A 139 1.10 -8.16 -12.56
N SER A 140 1.27 -7.85 -13.85
CA SER A 140 0.98 -6.52 -14.37
C SER A 140 -0.53 -6.27 -14.31
N PRO A 141 -0.99 -5.14 -13.76
CA PRO A 141 -2.42 -4.82 -13.77
C PRO A 141 -2.88 -4.74 -15.23
N SER A 142 -4.06 -5.31 -15.53
CA SER A 142 -4.84 -4.85 -16.66
C SER A 142 -5.06 -3.34 -16.51
N SER A 143 -5.24 -2.61 -17.61
CA SER A 143 -5.49 -1.17 -17.69
C SER A 143 -6.78 -0.69 -16.98
N SER A 144 -6.97 -1.09 -15.72
CA SER A 144 -8.20 -0.94 -14.96
C SER A 144 -8.00 -0.86 -13.44
N PHE A 145 -6.78 -1.00 -12.91
CA PHE A 145 -6.52 -0.93 -11.47
C PHE A 145 -5.32 -0.04 -11.12
N SER A 146 -5.61 1.11 -10.48
CA SER A 146 -4.59 2.01 -9.95
C SER A 146 -3.96 1.47 -8.66
N TYR A 147 -2.72 1.90 -8.34
CA TYR A 147 -2.05 1.58 -7.07
C TYR A 147 -2.91 1.94 -5.84
N GLN A 148 -3.58 3.10 -5.91
CA GLN A 148 -4.49 3.54 -4.85
C GLN A 148 -5.68 2.57 -4.70
N THR A 149 -6.24 2.06 -5.80
CA THR A 149 -7.30 1.06 -5.77
C THR A 149 -6.85 -0.21 -5.05
N MET A 150 -5.60 -0.64 -5.27
CA MET A 150 -5.05 -1.79 -4.57
C MET A 150 -4.90 -1.54 -3.06
N LEU A 151 -4.38 -0.38 -2.65
CA LEU A 151 -4.26 -0.02 -1.23
C LEU A 151 -5.64 0.03 -0.54
N ILE A 152 -6.63 0.61 -1.20
CA ILE A 152 -8.01 0.64 -0.70
C ILE A 152 -8.57 -0.79 -0.60
N THR A 153 -8.29 -1.64 -1.58
CA THR A 153 -8.72 -3.05 -1.58
C THR A 153 -8.07 -3.81 -0.43
N HIS A 154 -6.75 -3.68 -0.25
CA HIS A 154 -6.02 -4.29 0.86
C HIS A 154 -6.58 -3.84 2.21
N GLY A 155 -6.71 -2.52 2.41
CA GLY A 155 -7.25 -1.93 3.63
C GLY A 155 -8.69 -2.37 3.92
N SER A 156 -9.54 -2.43 2.90
CA SER A 156 -10.93 -2.87 3.03
C SER A 156 -11.02 -4.35 3.43
N LEU A 157 -10.21 -5.21 2.80
CA LEU A 157 -10.13 -6.63 3.15
C LEU A 157 -9.61 -6.82 4.58
N MET A 158 -8.58 -6.07 4.98
CA MET A 158 -8.03 -6.11 6.34
C MET A 158 -9.03 -5.61 7.37
N PHE A 159 -9.81 -4.57 7.06
CA PHE A 159 -10.87 -4.06 7.93
C PHE A 159 -11.96 -5.12 8.15
N ILE A 160 -12.42 -5.78 7.09
CA ILE A 160 -13.40 -6.88 7.21
C ILE A 160 -12.80 -8.04 8.01
N ALA A 161 -11.56 -8.43 7.72
CA ALA A 161 -10.88 -9.57 8.32
C ALA A 161 -10.56 -9.36 9.81
N TRP A 162 -10.18 -8.16 10.24
CA TRP A 162 -9.67 -7.91 11.59
C TRP A 162 -10.56 -7.04 12.47
N VAL A 163 -11.39 -6.18 11.88
CA VAL A 163 -12.31 -5.32 12.64
C VAL A 163 -13.70 -5.92 12.68
N ILE A 164 -14.26 -6.46 11.58
CA ILE A 164 -15.64 -6.97 11.58
C ILE A 164 -15.71 -8.44 11.99
N SER A 165 -15.03 -9.30 11.23
CA SER A 165 -15.13 -10.76 11.36
C SER A 165 -14.81 -11.28 12.78
N PRO A 166 -13.74 -10.79 13.47
CA PRO A 166 -13.37 -11.36 14.75
C PRO A 166 -14.38 -11.05 15.85
N PHE A 167 -15.02 -9.87 15.84
CA PHE A 167 -16.12 -9.57 16.78
C PHE A 167 -17.23 -10.60 16.63
N ILE A 168 -17.64 -10.93 15.40
CA ILE A 168 -18.72 -11.90 15.16
C ILE A 168 -18.29 -13.30 15.60
N GLY A 169 -17.14 -13.79 15.14
CA GLY A 169 -16.71 -15.16 15.43
C GLY A 169 -16.36 -15.39 16.90
N ILE A 170 -15.79 -14.41 17.61
CA ILE A 170 -15.54 -14.50 19.06
C ILE A 170 -16.87 -14.47 19.81
N TYR A 171 -17.81 -13.62 19.40
CA TYR A 171 -19.13 -13.52 20.04
C TYR A 171 -19.86 -14.86 19.99
N ILE A 172 -19.90 -15.49 18.81
CA ILE A 172 -20.53 -16.80 18.60
C ILE A 172 -19.90 -17.85 19.51
N ALA A 173 -18.56 -17.93 19.53
CA ALA A 173 -17.83 -18.90 20.35
C ALA A 173 -17.91 -18.62 21.87
N ARG A 174 -18.28 -17.40 22.28
CA ARG A 174 -18.41 -17.05 23.69
C ARG A 174 -19.83 -17.20 24.23
N TYR A 175 -20.83 -16.68 23.53
CA TYR A 175 -22.19 -16.54 24.05
C TYR A 175 -23.20 -17.48 23.41
N LEU A 176 -22.94 -18.01 22.21
CA LEU A 176 -23.95 -18.75 21.44
C LEU A 176 -23.68 -20.26 21.37
N LYS A 177 -22.68 -20.77 22.11
CA LYS A 177 -22.32 -22.21 22.11
C LYS A 177 -23.50 -23.11 22.49
N ASN A 178 -24.19 -22.78 23.58
CA ASN A 178 -25.28 -23.60 24.10
C ASN A 178 -26.54 -23.50 23.23
N THR A 179 -26.75 -22.36 22.59
CA THR A 179 -27.93 -22.09 21.75
C THR A 179 -27.82 -22.73 20.37
N LEU A 180 -26.61 -22.78 19.79
CA LEU A 180 -26.40 -23.19 18.41
C LEU A 180 -25.90 -24.64 18.24
N GLY A 181 -25.55 -25.32 19.34
CA GLY A 181 -24.94 -26.66 19.27
C GLY A 181 -23.73 -26.67 18.33
N HIS A 182 -23.51 -27.72 17.55
CA HIS A 182 -22.35 -27.81 16.66
C HIS A 182 -22.21 -26.66 15.64
N THR A 183 -23.31 -25.96 15.30
CA THR A 183 -23.29 -24.82 14.37
C THR A 183 -22.41 -23.67 14.88
N TRP A 184 -22.23 -23.49 16.20
CA TRP A 184 -21.32 -22.47 16.74
C TRP A 184 -19.90 -22.67 16.21
N TYR A 185 -19.45 -23.92 16.12
CA TYR A 185 -18.09 -24.27 15.68
C TYR A 185 -17.92 -23.96 14.20
N ILE A 186 -18.88 -24.37 13.37
CA ILE A 186 -18.87 -24.10 11.92
C ILE A 186 -18.80 -22.59 11.66
N LEU A 187 -19.64 -21.81 12.34
CA LEU A 187 -19.64 -20.36 12.18
C LEU A 187 -18.34 -19.73 12.71
N HIS A 188 -17.82 -20.19 13.84
CA HIS A 188 -16.54 -19.71 14.36
C HIS A 188 -15.39 -19.96 13.38
N VAL A 189 -15.30 -21.17 12.83
CA VAL A 189 -14.31 -21.53 11.81
C VAL A 189 -14.50 -20.70 10.54
N PHE A 190 -15.74 -20.49 10.08
CA PHE A 190 -16.01 -19.66 8.92
C PHE A 190 -15.47 -18.23 9.10
N PHE A 191 -15.82 -17.55 10.19
CA PHE A 191 -15.34 -16.19 10.44
C PHE A 191 -13.82 -16.14 10.70
N MET A 192 -13.27 -17.06 11.50
CA MET A 192 -11.85 -17.01 11.89
C MET A 192 -10.89 -17.55 10.83
N ALA A 193 -11.21 -18.69 10.22
CA ALA A 193 -10.32 -19.32 9.25
C ALA A 193 -10.59 -18.80 7.83
N ALA A 194 -11.85 -18.75 7.39
CA ALA A 194 -12.16 -18.35 6.01
C ALA A 194 -12.12 -16.83 5.83
N VAL A 195 -12.85 -16.06 6.63
CA VAL A 195 -12.89 -14.60 6.46
C VAL A 195 -11.61 -13.95 6.98
N THR A 196 -11.23 -14.20 8.23
CA THR A 196 -10.03 -13.57 8.82
C THR A 196 -8.74 -14.20 8.31
N GLY A 197 -8.57 -15.53 8.42
CA GLY A 197 -7.37 -16.22 7.99
C GLY A 197 -7.10 -16.09 6.49
N ALA A 198 -7.98 -16.65 5.65
CA ALA A 198 -7.77 -16.62 4.20
C ALA A 198 -7.84 -15.19 3.63
N GLY A 199 -8.71 -14.32 4.16
CA GLY A 199 -8.73 -12.91 3.80
C GLY A 199 -7.42 -12.19 4.11
N THR A 200 -6.77 -12.50 5.25
CA THR A 200 -5.44 -11.97 5.59
C THR A 200 -4.40 -12.42 4.59
N ILE A 201 -4.35 -13.72 4.27
CA ILE A 201 -3.38 -14.25 3.31
C ILE A 201 -3.62 -13.66 1.92
N ALA A 202 -4.86 -13.61 1.44
CA ALA A 202 -5.19 -13.06 0.13
C ALA A 202 -4.78 -11.59 -0.01
N SER A 203 -5.08 -10.77 1.01
CA SER A 203 -4.77 -9.34 0.99
C SER A 203 -3.29 -9.04 1.28
N PHE A 204 -2.60 -9.89 2.05
CA PHE A 204 -1.13 -9.85 2.17
C PHE A 204 -0.46 -10.17 0.84
N LEU A 205 -0.89 -11.25 0.16
CA LEU A 205 -0.39 -11.63 -1.16
C LEU A 205 -0.68 -10.56 -2.20
N LEU A 206 -1.83 -9.89 -2.14
CA LEU A 206 -2.16 -8.76 -3.03
C LEU A 206 -1.08 -7.68 -2.98
N ILE A 207 -0.70 -7.21 -1.78
CA ILE A 207 0.33 -6.18 -1.63
C ILE A 207 1.72 -6.73 -1.94
N PHE A 208 2.07 -7.92 -1.44
CA PHE A 208 3.39 -8.51 -1.65
C PHE A 208 3.68 -8.75 -3.14
N LEU A 209 2.70 -9.27 -3.88
CA LEU A 209 2.84 -9.53 -5.31
C LEU A 209 2.85 -8.26 -6.14
N TYR A 210 2.32 -7.14 -5.66
CA TYR A 210 2.27 -5.87 -6.39
C TYR A 210 3.37 -4.91 -5.99
N SER A 211 3.92 -4.98 -4.77
CA SER A 211 4.93 -4.03 -4.31
C SER A 211 5.96 -4.73 -3.42
N PRO A 212 6.73 -5.68 -3.98
CA PRO A 212 7.67 -6.49 -3.20
C PRO A 212 8.79 -5.65 -2.53
N ASP A 213 9.13 -4.50 -3.11
CA ASP A 213 10.24 -3.65 -2.65
C ASP A 213 9.89 -2.83 -1.38
N ARG A 214 8.60 -2.77 -0.99
CA ARG A 214 8.13 -1.97 0.16
C ARG A 214 8.66 -2.48 1.50
N PHE A 215 8.81 -3.79 1.66
CA PHE A 215 9.36 -4.42 2.88
C PHE A 215 10.81 -4.02 3.21
N SER A 216 11.46 -3.22 2.36
CA SER A 216 12.88 -2.86 2.49
C SER A 216 13.19 -1.36 2.52
N THR A 217 12.23 -0.47 2.24
CA THR A 217 12.53 0.96 2.02
C THR A 217 11.31 1.86 2.22
N ASP A 218 10.82 2.01 3.44
CA ASP A 218 9.75 2.97 3.72
C ASP A 218 10.21 3.96 4.81
N ASP A 219 10.33 5.25 4.44
CA ASP A 219 10.84 6.32 5.31
C ASP A 219 9.82 6.76 6.39
N SER A 220 8.59 6.26 6.30
CA SER A 220 7.55 6.50 7.29
C SER A 220 7.69 5.46 8.42
N THR A 221 8.03 5.96 9.61
CA THR A 221 8.10 5.14 10.83
C THR A 221 6.81 4.35 11.08
N VAL A 222 5.66 4.93 10.74
CA VAL A 222 4.34 4.28 10.89
C VAL A 222 4.17 3.15 9.87
N GLY A 223 4.59 3.35 8.62
CA GLY A 223 4.60 2.33 7.57
C GLY A 223 5.47 1.14 7.93
N ASP A 224 6.71 1.38 8.36
CA ASP A 224 7.65 0.33 8.78
C ASP A 224 7.08 -0.55 9.90
N TYR A 225 6.44 0.05 10.91
CA TYR A 225 5.76 -0.70 11.96
C TYR A 225 4.56 -1.48 11.43
N HIS A 226 3.72 -0.88 10.59
CA HIS A 226 2.55 -1.55 9.99
C HIS A 226 2.95 -2.80 9.20
N GLU A 227 4.00 -2.70 8.39
CA GLU A 227 4.48 -3.79 7.55
C GLU A 227 5.05 -4.95 8.39
N LYS A 228 5.91 -4.65 9.36
CA LYS A 228 6.53 -5.66 10.24
C LYS A 228 5.51 -6.35 11.14
N ILE A 229 4.61 -5.58 11.75
CA ILE A 229 3.54 -6.13 12.59
C ILE A 229 2.56 -6.91 11.71
N GLY A 230 2.21 -6.40 10.52
CA GLY A 230 1.34 -7.08 9.56
C GLY A 230 1.87 -8.44 9.13
N LEU A 231 3.17 -8.55 8.84
CA LEU A 231 3.83 -9.82 8.54
C LEU A 231 3.75 -10.79 9.73
N ALA A 232 4.05 -10.31 10.95
CA ALA A 232 3.94 -11.14 12.15
C ALA A 232 2.50 -11.64 12.37
N VAL A 233 1.50 -10.79 12.14
CA VAL A 233 0.08 -11.15 12.21
C VAL A 233 -0.28 -12.19 11.15
N ALA A 234 0.18 -12.03 9.91
CA ALA A 234 -0.08 -12.96 8.82
C ALA A 234 0.51 -14.35 9.07
N ILE A 235 1.70 -14.44 9.67
CA ILE A 235 2.29 -15.73 10.08
C ILE A 235 1.51 -16.32 11.26
N THR A 236 1.22 -15.50 12.27
CA THR A 236 0.59 -15.96 13.50
C THR A 236 -0.86 -16.42 13.27
N VAL A 237 -1.60 -15.81 12.34
CA VAL A 237 -2.97 -16.24 12.03
C VAL A 237 -3.02 -17.64 11.44
N VAL A 238 -2.01 -18.04 10.64
CA VAL A 238 -1.89 -19.42 10.13
C VAL A 238 -1.69 -20.40 11.29
N ILE A 239 -0.78 -20.07 12.21
CA ILE A 239 -0.53 -20.87 13.42
C ILE A 239 -1.82 -20.99 14.24
N GLN A 240 -2.54 -19.88 14.42
CA GLN A 240 -3.78 -19.83 15.20
C GLN A 240 -4.90 -20.69 14.59
N VAL A 241 -5.02 -20.71 13.25
CA VAL A 241 -5.99 -21.55 12.54
C VAL A 241 -5.64 -23.03 12.71
N VAL A 242 -4.36 -23.40 12.51
CA VAL A 242 -3.90 -24.78 12.74
C VAL A 242 -4.18 -25.21 14.17
N LEU A 243 -3.85 -24.36 15.15
CA LEU A 243 -4.11 -24.63 16.56
C LEU A 243 -5.60 -24.82 16.85
N GLY A 244 -6.49 -24.06 16.19
CA GLY A 244 -7.93 -24.26 16.30
C GLY A 244 -8.42 -25.62 15.81
N PHE A 245 -7.84 -26.13 14.72
CA PHE A 245 -8.14 -27.49 14.24
C PHE A 245 -7.57 -28.56 15.18
N VAL A 246 -6.38 -28.35 15.75
CA VAL A 246 -5.81 -29.23 16.78
C VAL A 246 -6.70 -29.29 18.02
N CYS A 247 -7.19 -28.14 18.51
CA CYS A 247 -8.14 -28.07 19.63
C CYS A 247 -9.40 -28.90 19.35
N ASN A 248 -9.94 -28.84 18.14
CA ASN A 248 -11.12 -29.61 17.75
C ASN A 248 -10.81 -31.12 17.62
N ALA A 249 -9.68 -31.48 17.01
CA ALA A 249 -9.28 -32.88 16.83
C ALA A 249 -8.96 -33.57 18.16
N ALA A 250 -8.41 -32.83 19.13
CA ALA A 250 -8.12 -33.29 20.48
C ALA A 250 -9.30 -33.06 21.46
N TYR A 251 -10.50 -32.76 20.95
CA TYR A 251 -11.67 -32.55 21.79
C TYR A 251 -12.14 -33.88 22.40
N ASP A 252 -12.30 -33.88 23.71
CA ASP A 252 -12.83 -34.98 24.50
C ASP A 252 -14.01 -34.45 25.34
N PRO A 253 -15.24 -34.97 25.17
CA PRO A 253 -16.39 -34.53 25.95
C PRO A 253 -16.28 -34.89 27.44
N ASP A 254 -15.50 -35.93 27.79
CA ASP A 254 -15.37 -36.45 29.16
C ASP A 254 -14.19 -35.82 29.93
N ARG A 255 -13.51 -34.84 29.34
CA ARG A 255 -12.36 -34.18 29.97
C ARG A 255 -12.74 -33.39 31.22
N THR A 256 -11.95 -33.55 32.28
CA THR A 256 -12.16 -32.89 33.58
C THR A 256 -11.46 -31.54 33.70
N LEU A 257 -10.46 -31.26 32.84
CA LEU A 257 -9.67 -30.03 32.85
C LEU A 257 -9.50 -29.49 31.43
N ILE A 258 -9.32 -28.18 31.33
CA ILE A 258 -9.04 -27.50 30.06
C ILE A 258 -7.56 -27.68 29.73
N PRO A 259 -7.23 -28.37 28.63
CA PRO A 259 -5.84 -28.64 28.28
C PRO A 259 -5.09 -27.37 27.86
N TRP A 260 -3.75 -27.41 27.96
CA TRP A 260 -2.92 -26.23 27.72
C TRP A 260 -3.01 -25.69 26.29
N TRP A 261 -3.26 -26.55 25.29
CA TRP A 261 -3.42 -26.12 23.89
C TRP A 261 -4.70 -25.30 23.66
N ASP A 262 -5.79 -25.63 24.35
CA ASP A 262 -7.01 -24.82 24.34
C ASP A 262 -6.76 -23.44 24.95
N GLN A 263 -6.03 -23.41 26.08
CA GLN A 263 -5.68 -22.14 26.71
C GLN A 263 -4.76 -21.29 25.82
N LEU A 264 -3.78 -21.92 25.17
CA LEU A 264 -2.91 -21.27 24.20
C LEU A 264 -3.72 -20.70 23.04
N HIS A 265 -4.67 -21.45 22.48
CA HIS A 265 -5.54 -20.99 21.40
C HIS A 265 -6.34 -19.76 21.82
N TRP A 266 -6.89 -19.73 23.03
CA TRP A 266 -7.70 -18.60 23.49
C TRP A 266 -6.86 -17.35 23.73
N TRP A 267 -5.71 -17.49 24.41
CA TRP A 267 -4.86 -16.35 24.73
C TRP A 267 -4.15 -15.80 23.49
N LEU A 268 -3.61 -16.68 22.65
CA LEU A 268 -2.99 -16.30 21.39
C LEU A 268 -4.00 -15.60 20.48
N GLY A 269 -5.22 -16.15 20.34
CA GLY A 269 -6.27 -15.54 19.53
C GLY A 269 -6.69 -14.15 19.99
N ARG A 270 -6.78 -13.92 21.31
CA ARG A 270 -7.10 -12.61 21.88
C ARG A 270 -5.98 -11.59 21.64
N SER A 271 -4.74 -11.98 21.90
CA SER A 271 -3.58 -11.11 21.64
C SER A 271 -3.49 -10.77 20.16
N LEU A 272 -3.69 -11.77 19.29
CA LEU A 272 -3.65 -11.60 17.85
C LEU A 272 -4.77 -10.67 17.34
N PHE A 273 -5.99 -10.77 17.90
CA PHE A 273 -7.06 -9.83 17.60
C PHE A 273 -6.68 -8.38 17.93
N LEU A 274 -6.13 -8.13 19.13
CA LEU A 274 -5.74 -6.78 19.54
C LEU A 274 -4.61 -6.22 18.66
N ILE A 275 -3.60 -7.04 18.36
CA ILE A 275 -2.48 -6.65 17.50
C ILE A 275 -2.98 -6.42 16.06
N GLY A 276 -3.89 -7.24 15.55
CA GLY A 276 -4.47 -7.08 14.22
C GLY A 276 -5.27 -5.78 14.09
N VAL A 277 -6.11 -5.45 15.07
CA VAL A 277 -6.85 -4.18 15.11
C VAL A 277 -5.90 -2.98 15.19
N LEU A 278 -4.86 -3.06 16.02
CA LEU A 278 -3.81 -2.04 16.07
C LEU A 278 -3.11 -1.90 14.72
N ASN A 279 -2.81 -3.00 14.05
CA ASN A 279 -2.13 -2.96 12.76
C ASN A 279 -3.01 -2.33 11.66
N VAL A 280 -4.32 -2.59 11.68
CA VAL A 280 -5.27 -1.89 10.79
C VAL A 280 -5.25 -0.39 11.06
N TYR A 281 -5.22 0.03 12.32
CA TYR A 281 -5.13 1.45 12.67
C TYR A 281 -3.84 2.10 12.15
N LEU A 282 -2.68 1.43 12.31
CA LEU A 282 -1.41 1.90 11.73
C LEU A 282 -1.50 2.03 10.20
N GLY A 283 -2.13 1.07 9.53
CA GLY A 283 -2.34 1.13 8.08
C GLY A 283 -3.22 2.30 7.64
N ILE A 284 -4.23 2.67 8.44
CA ILE A 284 -5.08 3.84 8.17
C ILE A 284 -4.29 5.14 8.35
N LEU A 285 -3.49 5.27 9.42
CA LEU A 285 -2.61 6.42 9.62
C LEU A 285 -1.64 6.59 8.43
N TYR A 286 -0.99 5.50 8.06
CA TYR A 286 -0.08 5.43 6.94
C TYR A 286 -0.73 5.81 5.59
N TYR A 287 -1.98 5.40 5.37
CA TYR A 287 -2.75 5.77 4.19
C TYR A 287 -3.14 7.26 4.21
N GLN A 288 -3.53 7.79 5.37
CA GLN A 288 -3.92 9.20 5.51
C GLN A 288 -2.74 10.15 5.27
N GLU A 289 -1.51 9.78 5.65
CA GLU A 289 -0.28 10.53 5.33
C GLU A 289 -0.11 10.76 3.81
N ARG A 290 -0.67 9.90 2.96
CA ARG A 290 -0.48 9.92 1.50
C ARG A 290 -1.68 10.42 0.70
N PHE A 291 -2.90 10.21 1.20
CA PHE A 291 -4.13 10.40 0.41
C PHE A 291 -5.18 11.30 1.08
N ASP A 292 -4.81 12.04 2.14
CA ASP A 292 -5.68 12.98 2.87
C ASP A 292 -7.07 12.39 3.22
N ALA A 293 -7.07 11.16 3.70
CA ALA A 293 -8.27 10.37 3.99
C ALA A 293 -8.81 10.60 5.41
N VAL A 294 -9.06 11.86 5.79
CA VAL A 294 -9.40 12.27 7.17
C VAL A 294 -10.65 11.57 7.74
N TRP A 295 -11.54 11.08 6.88
CA TRP A 295 -12.75 10.35 7.28
C TRP A 295 -12.49 8.92 7.79
N ALA A 296 -11.33 8.33 7.47
CA ALA A 296 -11.06 6.91 7.74
C ALA A 296 -10.85 6.62 9.23
N ILE A 297 -10.15 7.49 9.95
CA ILE A 297 -9.92 7.38 11.40
C ILE A 297 -11.24 7.42 12.20
N PRO A 298 -12.12 8.44 12.05
CA PRO A 298 -13.37 8.47 12.80
C PRO A 298 -14.29 7.30 12.44
N ALA A 299 -14.30 6.86 11.17
CA ALA A 299 -15.05 5.66 10.77
C ALA A 299 -14.55 4.41 11.51
N PHE A 300 -13.23 4.20 11.55
CA PHE A 300 -12.61 3.08 12.28
C PHE A 300 -13.01 3.08 13.76
N TRP A 301 -12.87 4.21 14.44
CA TRP A 301 -13.24 4.33 15.85
C TRP A 301 -14.73 4.12 16.09
N GLY A 302 -15.60 4.61 15.20
CA GLY A 302 -17.04 4.38 15.27
C GLY A 302 -17.40 2.89 15.26
N PHE A 303 -16.81 2.12 14.34
CA PHE A 303 -17.01 0.67 14.29
C PHE A 303 -16.43 -0.05 15.50
N LEU A 304 -15.24 0.36 15.98
CA LEU A 304 -14.60 -0.26 17.13
C LEU A 304 -15.42 -0.06 18.41
N VAL A 305 -15.90 1.16 18.65
CA VAL A 305 -16.78 1.49 19.78
C VAL A 305 -18.08 0.72 19.71
N LEU A 306 -18.70 0.62 18.52
CA LEU A 306 -19.91 -0.17 18.31
C LEU A 306 -19.68 -1.66 18.68
N GLY A 307 -18.59 -2.26 18.18
CA GLY A 307 -18.23 -3.64 18.49
C GLY A 307 -18.03 -3.87 19.99
N ILE A 308 -17.31 -2.97 20.67
CA ILE A 308 -17.09 -3.02 22.11
C ILE A 308 -18.41 -2.89 22.88
N ALA A 309 -19.29 -1.97 22.50
CA ALA A 309 -20.59 -1.78 23.13
C ALA A 309 -21.49 -3.03 23.00
N LEU A 310 -21.49 -3.69 21.84
CA LEU A 310 -22.21 -4.95 21.62
C LEU A 310 -21.67 -6.07 22.51
N PHE A 311 -20.35 -6.15 22.70
CA PHE A 311 -19.75 -7.11 23.64
C PHE A 311 -20.08 -6.79 25.10
N ALA A 312 -20.05 -5.52 25.49
CA ALA A 312 -20.37 -5.10 26.86
C ALA A 312 -21.83 -5.41 27.21
N THR A 313 -22.76 -5.14 26.29
CA THR A 313 -24.19 -5.44 26.47
C THR A 313 -24.47 -6.94 26.56
N ALA A 314 -23.81 -7.77 25.75
CA ALA A 314 -23.94 -9.22 25.83
C ALA A 314 -23.37 -9.79 27.13
N ASN A 315 -22.20 -9.32 27.58
CA ASN A 315 -21.65 -9.68 28.89
C ASN A 315 -22.60 -9.31 30.03
N TYR A 316 -23.20 -8.11 29.97
CA TYR A 316 -24.16 -7.68 30.99
C TYR A 316 -25.38 -8.62 31.05
N LYS A 317 -25.94 -8.99 29.88
CA LYS A 317 -27.07 -9.91 29.80
C LYS A 317 -26.73 -11.30 30.34
N ASP A 318 -25.62 -11.88 29.90
CA ASP A 318 -25.15 -13.21 30.36
C ASP A 318 -24.95 -13.23 31.89
N SER A 319 -24.40 -12.14 32.45
CA SER A 319 -24.23 -12.01 33.90
C SER A 319 -25.55 -11.97 34.66
N LYS A 320 -26.62 -11.39 34.09
CA LYS A 320 -27.95 -11.36 34.70
C LYS A 320 -28.65 -12.72 34.62
N ASP A 321 -28.60 -13.36 33.47
CA ASP A 321 -29.23 -14.67 33.25
C ASP A 321 -28.59 -15.74 34.15
N SER A 322 -27.28 -15.67 34.38
CA SER A 322 -26.58 -16.57 35.33
C SER A 322 -27.00 -16.37 36.80
N LYS A 323 -27.46 -15.17 37.18
CA LYS A 323 -27.91 -14.85 38.53
C LYS A 323 -29.37 -15.23 38.79
N SER A 324 -30.21 -15.29 37.76
CA SER A 324 -31.62 -15.66 37.89
C SER A 324 -31.85 -17.18 37.94
N MET A 325 -30.85 -17.99 37.58
CA MET A 325 -30.90 -19.46 37.66
C MET A 325 -30.35 -20.04 38.99
N LYS A 326 -29.88 -19.18 39.91
CA LYS A 326 -29.46 -19.56 41.28
C LYS A 326 -30.53 -19.16 42.28
#